data_AF-L8LGD9-F1
#
_entry.id   AF-L8LGD9-F1
#
_cell.length_a   1.000
_cell.length_b   1.000
_cell.length_c   1.000
_cell.angle_alpha   90.00
_cell.angle_beta   90.00
_cell.angle_gamma   90.00
#
_symmetry.space_group_name_H-M   'P 1'
#
loop_
_entity.id
_entity.type
_entity.pdbx_description
1 polymer ?
#
loop_
_entity_poly.entity_id
_entity_poly.type
_entity_poly.pdbx_seq_one_letter_code
_entity_poly.pdbx_strand_id
1 'polypeptide(L)' 'MIVLTATSKNGNLILNEPLPANLEGKSLQIFISEKNLTTSKRRHSGSAKDQIWIAPDFDEPLEDFKSYLL' A
#
# COMPACT_ATOMS: atom_id res chain seq x y z
N MET A 1 18.86 -6.33 -0.92
CA MET A 1 17.94 -7.25 -0.20
C MET A 1 16.81 -7.58 -1.16
N ILE A 2 16.65 -8.85 -1.55
CA ILE A 2 15.59 -9.29 -2.46
C ILE A 2 14.49 -9.90 -1.59
N VAL A 3 13.24 -9.48 -1.78
CA VAL A 3 12.08 -10.04 -1.08
C VAL A 3 11.30 -10.86 -2.08
N LEU A 4 11.20 -12.17 -1.83
CA LEU A 4 10.38 -13.09 -2.62
C LEU A 4 9.16 -13.50 -1.81
N THR A 5 8.03 -13.66 -2.50
CA THR A 5 6.80 -14.13 -1.86
C THR A 5 6.65 -15.63 -2.11
N ALA A 6 6.26 -16.35 -1.06
CA ALA A 6 6.10 -17.80 -1.08
C ALA A 6 4.82 -18.21 -0.36
N THR A 7 4.21 -19.28 -0.83
CA THR A 7 3.08 -19.94 -0.17
C THR A 7 3.56 -21.22 0.49
N SER A 8 3.27 -21.40 1.79
CA SER A 8 3.51 -22.66 2.48
C SER A 8 2.35 -23.62 2.23
N LYS A 9 2.63 -24.76 1.58
CA LYS A 9 1.64 -25.81 1.28
C LYS A 9 2.27 -27.18 1.50
N ASN A 10 1.65 -28.01 2.34
CA ASN A 10 2.09 -29.37 2.65
C ASN A 10 3.55 -29.45 3.15
N GLY A 11 4.01 -28.45 3.90
CA GLY A 11 5.41 -28.38 4.37
C GLY A 11 6.41 -27.90 3.31
N ASN A 12 5.97 -27.63 2.08
CA ASN A 12 6.79 -27.07 1.01
C ASN A 12 6.52 -25.56 0.87
N LEU A 13 7.58 -24.77 0.67
CA LEU A 13 7.48 -23.37 0.30
C LEU A 13 7.51 -23.24 -1.23
N ILE A 14 6.38 -22.82 -1.80
CA ILE A 14 6.21 -22.62 -3.24
C ILE A 14 6.38 -21.13 -3.51
N LEU A 15 7.43 -20.75 -4.23
CA LEU A 15 7.61 -19.36 -4.64
C LEU A 15 6.54 -18.98 -5.65
N ASN A 16 5.99 -17.77 -5.51
CA ASN A 16 5.03 -17.24 -6.47
C ASN A 16 5.71 -16.81 -7.78
N GLU A 17 7.00 -16.48 -7.70
CA GLU A 17 7.84 -16.08 -8.82
C GLU A 17 9.09 -16.98 -8.87
N PRO A 18 9.62 -17.30 -10.06
CA PRO A 18 10.83 -18.10 -10.19
C PRO A 18 12.03 -17.40 -9.56
N LEU A 19 12.99 -18.19 -9.05
CA LEU A 19 14.23 -17.64 -8.52
C LEU A 19 14.99 -16.89 -9.63
N PRO A 20 15.39 -15.64 -9.39
CA PRO A 20 16.17 -14.89 -10.37
C PRO A 20 17.56 -15.55 -10.56
N ALA A 21 18.04 -15.57 -11.80
CA ALA A 21 19.26 -16.30 -12.20
C ALA A 21 20.52 -15.87 -11.43
N ASN A 22 20.54 -14.66 -10.88
CA ASN A 22 21.64 -14.16 -10.05
C ASN A 22 21.78 -14.86 -8.69
N LEU A 23 20.81 -15.70 -8.30
CA LEU A 23 20.79 -16.48 -7.06
C LEU A 23 21.09 -17.97 -7.26
N GLU A 24 21.33 -18.42 -8.49
CA GLU A 24 21.65 -19.83 -8.78
C GLU A 24 22.93 -20.28 -8.05
N GLY A 25 22.85 -21.45 -7.40
CA GLY A 25 23.96 -22.03 -6.62
C GLY A 25 24.24 -21.37 -5.27
N LYS A 26 23.48 -20.35 -4.86
CA LYS A 26 23.66 -19.65 -3.57
C LYS A 26 22.74 -20.20 -2.48
N SER A 27 23.23 -20.22 -1.24
CA SER A 27 22.40 -20.50 -0.06
C SER A 27 21.52 -19.29 0.27
N LEU A 28 20.24 -19.54 0.56
CA LEU A 28 19.26 -18.50 0.88
C LEU A 28 18.80 -18.64 2.33
N GLN A 29 18.68 -17.51 3.04
CA GLN A 29 18.06 -17.45 4.36
C GLN A 29 16.61 -16.98 4.23
N ILE A 30 15.67 -17.75 4.79
CA ILE A 30 14.24 -17.44 4.72
C ILE A 30 13.82 -16.69 5.98
N PHE A 31 13.24 -15.50 5.78
CA PHE A 31 12.64 -14.71 6.86
C PHE A 31 11.12 -14.75 6.71
N ILE A 32 10.44 -15.32 7.71
CA ILE A 32 8.98 -15.29 7.79
C ILE A 32 8.60 -13.98 8.46
N SER A 33 8.07 -13.04 7.68
CA SER A 33 7.41 -11.87 8.25
C SER A 33 5.95 -12.23 8.46
N GLU A 34 5.48 -12.20 9.70
CA GLU A 34 4.05 -12.18 9.96
C GLU A 34 3.49 -10.92 9.29
N LYS A 35 2.64 -11.11 8.28
CA LYS A 35 1.87 -10.00 7.74
C LYS A 35 0.87 -9.66 8.83
N ASN A 36 1.21 -8.68 9.66
CA ASN A 36 0.26 -8.03 10.55
C ASN A 36 -0.83 -7.45 9.64
N LEU A 37 -1.89 -8.21 9.42
CA LEU A 37 -3.11 -7.73 8.81
C LEU A 37 -3.64 -6.74 9.83
N THR A 38 -3.19 -5.49 9.74
CA THR A 38 -3.81 -4.40 10.48
C THR A 38 -5.27 -4.47 10.09
N THR A 39 -6.11 -4.96 11.01
CA THR A 39 -7.55 -4.89 10.85
C THR A 39 -7.83 -3.41 10.74
N SER A 40 -8.01 -2.94 9.51
CA SER A 40 -8.33 -1.55 9.25
C SER A 40 -9.61 -1.31 10.04
N LYS A 41 -9.48 -0.63 11.18
CA LYS A 41 -10.63 -0.34 12.03
C LYS A 41 -11.60 0.41 11.13
N ARG A 42 -12.77 -0.19 10.91
CA ARG A 42 -13.83 0.44 10.13
C ARG A 42 -14.09 1.81 10.77
N ARG A 43 -13.79 2.88 10.03
CA ARG A 43 -14.01 4.24 10.52
C ARG A 43 -15.50 4.42 10.78
N HIS A 44 -15.84 5.01 11.91
CA HIS A 44 -17.21 5.40 12.19
C HIS A 44 -17.62 6.55 11.26
N SER A 45 -18.89 6.58 10.86
CA SER A 45 -19.50 7.73 10.18
C SER A 45 -19.25 9.00 11.00
N GLY A 46 -18.90 10.10 10.34
CA GLY A 46 -18.62 11.37 11.01
C GLY A 46 -17.29 11.45 11.77
N SER A 47 -16.41 10.45 11.68
CA SER A 47 -15.09 10.48 12.35
C SER A 47 -14.17 11.63 11.93
N ALA A 48 -14.43 12.26 10.79
CA ALA A 48 -13.72 13.45 10.31
C ALA A 48 -14.44 14.77 10.62
N LYS A 49 -15.61 14.72 11.29
CA LYS A 49 -16.35 15.93 11.66
C LYS A 49 -15.47 16.78 12.58
N ASP A 50 -15.39 18.07 12.28
CA ASP A 50 -14.61 19.07 13.02
C ASP A 50 -13.07 18.84 13.01
N GLN A 51 -12.58 17.84 12.28
CA GLN A 51 -11.14 17.60 12.08
C GLN A 51 -10.58 18.27 10.84
N ILE A 52 -11.46 18.74 9.94
CA ILE A 52 -11.11 19.40 8.70
C ILE A 52 -11.70 20.79 8.75
N TRP A 53 -10.84 21.79 8.59
CA TRP A 53 -11.25 23.18 8.39
C TRP A 53 -11.08 23.52 6.91
N ILE A 54 -12.17 23.97 6.29
CA ILE A 54 -12.20 24.41 4.88
C ILE A 54 -12.36 25.92 4.90
N ALA A 55 -11.52 26.61 4.14
CA ALA A 55 -11.62 28.05 4.01
C ALA A 55 -12.92 28.44 3.30
N PRO A 56 -13.57 29.58 3.64
CA PRO A 56 -14.86 29.96 3.06
C PRO A 56 -14.85 30.13 1.54
N ASP A 57 -13.68 30.37 0.97
CA ASP A 57 -13.38 30.62 -0.44
C ASP A 57 -12.83 29.38 -1.17
N PHE A 58 -12.88 28.19 -0.56
CA PHE A 58 -12.28 26.98 -1.14
C PHE A 58 -12.82 26.65 -2.54
N ASP A 59 -14.11 26.91 -2.78
CA ASP A 59 -14.76 26.67 -4.08
C ASP A 59 -14.61 27.86 -5.05
N GLU A 60 -13.97 28.96 -4.63
CA GLU A 60 -13.77 30.10 -5.52
C GLU A 60 -12.77 29.76 -6.63
N PRO A 61 -13.09 30.11 -7.90
CA PRO A 61 -12.20 29.83 -9.00
C PRO A 61 -10.92 30.66 -8.85
N LEU A 62 -9.79 29.97 -8.88
CA LEU A 62 -8.49 30.62 -8.96
C LEU A 62 -8.47 31.55 -10.18
N GLU A 63 -8.06 32.81 -9.97
CA GLU A 63 -8.06 33.86 -10.99
C GLU A 63 -7.39 33.41 -12.30
N ASP A 64 -6.27 32.69 -12.18
CA ASP A 64 -5.49 32.17 -13.31
C ASP A 64 -6.24 31.12 -14.15
N PHE A 65 -7.28 30.50 -13.58
CA PHE A 65 -8.03 29.41 -14.20
C PHE A 65 -9.44 29.81 -14.65
N LYS A 66 -9.85 31.07 -14.43
CA LYS A 66 -11.14 31.59 -14.90
C LYS A 66 -11.33 31.46 -16.41
N SER A 67 -10.24 31.58 -17.17
CA SER A 67 -10.24 31.44 -18.64
C SER A 67 -10.52 30.01 -19.13
N TYR A 68 -10.37 29.00 -18.27
CA TYR A 68 -10.59 27.59 -18.59
C TYR A 68 -11.97 27.06 -18.15
N LEU A 69 -12.78 27.87 -17.45
CA LEU A 69 -14.12 27.52 -16.95
C LEU A 69 -15.26 27.88 -17.94
N LEU A 70 -14.94 28.04 -19.24
CA LEU A 70 -15.89 28.35 -20.33
C LEU A 70 -16.57 27.11 -20.92
#